data_AF-A0A9P3JWL6-F1
#
_entry.id   AF-A0A9P3JWL6-F1
#
_cell.length_a   1.000
_cell.length_b   1.000
_cell.length_c   1.000
_cell.angle_alpha   90.00
_cell.angle_beta   90.00
_cell.angle_gamma   90.00
#
_symmetry.space_group_name_H-M   'P 1'
#
loop_
_entity.id
_entity.type
_entity.pdbx_description
1 polymer ?
#
loop_
_entity_poly.entity_id
_entity_poly.type
_entity_poly.pdbx_seq_one_letter_code
_entity_poly.pdbx_strand_id
1 'polypeptide(L)'
;MELKRWQEEIVEIKDSDLAALETVLCGAHPGGFAVYLEELEAEHGASQCNVVWTYGAIAYRCRDCQINDASAICVKCFQEGDHRNHDYVMYRSESGGCCDCGDPSSWNPKGACKRHRHQDPLS
;
A
#
# COMPACT_ATOMS: atom_id res chain seq x y z
N MET A 1 34.51 -21.99 -20.47
CA MET A 1 33.26 -21.89 -19.70
C MET A 1 32.45 -20.77 -20.31
N GLU A 2 31.51 -21.14 -21.17
CA GLU A 2 30.71 -20.22 -21.96
C GLU A 2 29.54 -19.74 -21.10
N LEU A 3 29.53 -18.44 -20.76
CA LEU A 3 28.42 -17.81 -20.08
C LEU A 3 27.23 -17.83 -21.04
N LYS A 4 26.26 -18.72 -20.79
CA LYS A 4 24.98 -18.72 -21.51
C LYS A 4 24.30 -17.37 -21.27
N ARG A 5 24.38 -16.52 -22.29
CA ARG A 5 23.69 -15.24 -22.38
C ARG A 5 22.20 -15.54 -22.42
N TRP A 6 21.47 -15.20 -21.35
CA TRP A 6 20.02 -15.25 -21.34
C TRP A 6 19.52 -14.29 -22.43
N GLN A 7 19.00 -14.83 -23.53
CA GLN A 7 18.26 -14.05 -24.52
C GLN A 7 16.85 -13.91 -23.97
N GLU A 8 16.55 -12.79 -23.36
CA GLU A 8 15.16 -12.42 -23.07
C GLU A 8 14.49 -12.10 -24.40
N GLU A 9 13.64 -13.00 -24.90
CA GLU A 9 12.68 -12.68 -25.96
C GLU A 9 11.64 -11.74 -25.34
N ILE A 10 11.68 -10.48 -25.74
CA ILE A 10 10.63 -9.51 -25.40
C ILE A 10 9.37 -9.94 -26.15
N VAL A 11 8.40 -10.50 -25.42
CA VAL A 11 7.08 -10.84 -25.98
C VAL A 11 6.23 -9.58 -26.06
N GLU A 12 5.71 -9.29 -27.24
CA GLU A 12 4.79 -8.17 -27.46
C GLU A 12 3.41 -8.52 -26.87
N ILE A 13 2.99 -7.78 -25.84
CA ILE A 13 1.66 -7.91 -25.21
C ILE A 13 0.67 -7.08 -26.03
N LYS A 14 -0.41 -7.69 -26.50
CA LYS A 14 -1.45 -7.02 -27.29
C LYS A 14 -2.57 -6.52 -26.38
N ASP A 15 -3.30 -5.49 -26.83
CA ASP A 15 -4.48 -4.98 -26.12
C ASP A 15 -5.54 -6.07 -25.85
N SER A 16 -5.66 -7.04 -26.76
CA SER A 16 -6.56 -8.19 -26.58
C SER A 16 -6.18 -9.07 -25.38
N ASP A 17 -4.88 -9.19 -25.10
CA ASP A 17 -4.37 -9.99 -23.99
C ASP A 17 -4.67 -9.30 -22.66
N LEU A 18 -4.52 -7.96 -22.63
CA LEU A 18 -4.92 -7.14 -21.48
C LEU A 18 -6.43 -7.22 -21.23
N ALA A 19 -7.26 -7.09 -22.26
CA ALA A 19 -8.71 -7.18 -22.13
C ALA A 19 -9.18 -8.55 -21.59
N ALA A 20 -8.52 -9.63 -22.02
CA ALA A 20 -8.79 -10.97 -21.50
C ALA A 20 -8.44 -11.08 -20.01
N LEU A 21 -7.28 -10.55 -19.60
CA LEU A 21 -6.86 -10.53 -18.20
C LEU A 21 -7.80 -9.69 -17.32
N GLU A 22 -8.18 -8.50 -17.77
CA GLU A 22 -9.13 -7.64 -17.06
C GLU A 22 -10.47 -8.34 -16.81
N THR A 23 -10.98 -9.05 -17.82
CA THR A 23 -12.21 -9.85 -17.70
C THR A 23 -12.08 -10.96 -16.65
N VAL A 24 -10.92 -11.62 -16.59
CA VAL A 24 -10.65 -12.67 -15.59
C VAL A 24 -10.51 -12.06 -14.19
N LEU A 25 -9.78 -10.95 -14.04
CA LEU A 25 -9.50 -10.30 -12.76
C LEU A 25 -10.77 -9.77 -12.08
N CYS A 26 -11.74 -9.25 -12.85
CA CYS A 26 -13.04 -8.85 -12.31
C CYS A 26 -14.06 -10.00 -12.24
N GLY A 27 -13.67 -11.25 -12.51
CA GLY A 27 -14.60 -12.38 -12.47
C GLY A 27 -15.77 -12.23 -13.46
N ALA A 28 -15.52 -11.64 -14.62
CA ALA A 28 -16.53 -11.28 -15.63
C ALA A 28 -17.64 -10.35 -15.08
N HIS A 29 -17.27 -9.39 -14.23
CA HIS A 29 -18.20 -8.41 -13.67
C HIS A 29 -19.03 -7.72 -14.77
N PRO A 30 -20.36 -7.56 -14.62
CA PRO A 30 -21.23 -6.99 -15.67
C PRO A 30 -20.85 -5.57 -16.10
N GLY A 31 -20.29 -4.78 -15.18
CA GLY A 31 -19.79 -3.43 -15.47
C GLY A 31 -18.38 -3.38 -16.08
N GLY A 32 -17.73 -4.53 -16.26
CA GLY A 32 -16.32 -4.61 -16.65
C GLY A 32 -15.36 -4.28 -15.51
N PHE A 33 -14.06 -4.32 -15.83
CA PHE A 33 -12.99 -4.17 -14.84
C PHE A 33 -12.96 -2.80 -14.15
N ALA A 34 -13.20 -1.71 -14.90
CA ALA A 34 -13.20 -0.36 -14.34
C ALA A 34 -14.30 -0.18 -13.26
N VAL A 35 -15.53 -0.59 -13.54
CA VAL A 35 -16.65 -0.49 -12.58
C VAL A 35 -16.40 -1.39 -11.37
N TYR A 36 -15.86 -2.60 -11.58
CA TYR A 36 -15.49 -3.50 -10.50
C TYR A 36 -14.47 -2.86 -9.53
N LEU A 37 -13.46 -2.16 -10.05
CA LEU A 37 -12.48 -1.46 -9.21
C LEU A 37 -13.12 -0.30 -8.41
N GLU A 38 -14.02 0.48 -9.03
CA GLU A 38 -14.74 1.56 -8.35
C GLU A 38 -15.61 1.02 -7.21
N GLU A 39 -16.33 -0.08 -7.44
CA GLU A 39 -17.15 -0.75 -6.44
C GLU A 39 -16.30 -1.32 -5.30
N LEU A 40 -15.17 -1.98 -5.61
CA LEU A 40 -14.24 -2.46 -4.59
C LEU A 40 -13.69 -1.32 -3.73
N GLU A 41 -13.30 -0.20 -4.33
CA GLU A 41 -12.81 0.96 -3.59
C GLU A 41 -13.91 1.58 -2.73
N ALA A 42 -15.15 1.65 -3.23
CA ALA A 42 -16.29 2.16 -2.48
C ALA A 42 -16.68 1.26 -1.30
N GLU A 43 -16.65 -0.06 -1.49
CA GLU A 43 -17.06 -1.03 -0.46
C GLU A 43 -15.99 -1.22 0.62
N HIS A 44 -14.71 -1.26 0.26
CA HIS A 44 -13.65 -1.67 1.18
C HIS A 44 -12.63 -0.56 1.48
N GLY A 45 -12.63 0.51 0.69
CA GLY A 45 -11.58 1.54 0.75
C GLY A 45 -10.19 0.96 0.47
N ALA A 46 -9.16 1.79 0.63
CA ALA A 46 -7.80 1.29 0.64
C ALA A 46 -7.49 0.64 1.99
N SER A 47 -7.21 -0.67 1.99
CA SER A 47 -6.81 -1.41 3.20
C SER A 47 -5.44 -0.98 3.73
N GLN A 48 -4.57 -0.46 2.85
CA GLN A 48 -3.24 0.02 3.14
C GLN A 48 -2.94 1.31 2.37
N CYS A 49 -2.09 2.15 2.96
CA CYS A 49 -1.54 3.33 2.30
C CYS A 49 -0.45 2.96 1.29
N ASN A 50 -0.60 3.38 0.03
CA ASN A 50 0.39 3.14 -1.03
C ASN A 50 1.34 4.32 -1.26
N VAL A 51 1.43 5.28 -0.32
CA VAL A 51 2.34 6.41 -0.46
C VAL A 51 3.78 5.93 -0.35
N VAL A 52 4.52 6.09 -1.44
CA VAL A 52 5.97 5.88 -1.53
C VAL A 52 6.66 7.24 -1.48
N TRP A 53 7.81 7.30 -0.84
CA TRP A 53 8.64 8.51 -0.77
C TRP A 53 10.09 8.23 -1.11
N THR A 54 10.80 9.30 -1.43
CA THR A 54 12.22 9.30 -1.81
C THR A 54 13.05 10.11 -0.81
N TYR A 55 14.32 10.35 -1.13
CA TYR A 55 15.25 11.13 -0.31
C TYR A 55 14.68 12.49 0.11
N GLY A 56 14.86 12.86 1.38
CA GLY A 56 14.49 14.15 1.96
C GLY A 56 13.03 14.29 2.38
N ALA A 57 12.18 13.31 2.05
CA ALA A 57 10.77 13.30 2.45
C ALA A 57 10.58 13.12 3.96
N ILE A 58 9.53 13.73 4.50
CA ILE A 58 9.19 13.62 5.92
C ILE A 58 8.34 12.37 6.16
N ALA A 59 8.74 11.57 7.14
CA ALA A 59 8.00 10.42 7.63
C ALA A 59 7.99 10.40 9.16
N TYR A 60 7.08 9.62 9.72
CA TYR A 60 6.90 9.45 11.15
C TYR A 60 7.12 8.00 11.56
N ARG A 61 7.86 7.82 12.64
CA ARG A 61 7.99 6.53 13.32
C ARG A 61 7.40 6.66 14.71
N CYS A 62 6.37 5.87 15.01
CA CYS A 62 5.66 5.88 16.29
C CYS A 62 6.00 4.59 17.02
N ARG A 63 6.81 4.65 18.08
CA ARG A 63 7.31 3.46 18.80
C ARG A 63 6.21 2.65 19.45
N ASP A 64 5.09 3.28 19.78
CA ASP A 64 3.91 2.60 20.32
C ASP A 64 3.07 1.88 19.26
N CYS A 65 3.24 2.23 17.97
CA CYS A 65 2.45 1.68 16.86
C CYS A 65 3.27 0.85 15.88
N GLN A 66 4.59 1.05 15.82
CA GLN A 66 5.45 0.28 14.94
C GLN A 66 5.44 -1.20 15.33
N ILE A 67 5.52 -2.09 14.36
CA ILE A 67 5.81 -3.51 14.63
C ILE A 67 7.31 -3.74 14.71
N ASN A 68 8.11 -3.00 13.93
CA ASN A 68 9.56 -3.08 13.96
C ASN A 68 10.22 -1.71 13.72
N ASP A 69 11.54 -1.65 13.89
CA ASP A 69 12.33 -0.42 13.75
C ASP A 69 12.50 0.05 12.30
N ALA A 70 11.99 -0.66 11.29
CA ALA A 70 11.91 -0.12 9.94
C ALA A 70 10.61 0.65 9.72
N SER A 71 9.56 0.34 10.50
CA SER A 71 8.21 0.84 10.24
C SER A 71 8.11 2.37 10.31
N ALA A 72 7.38 2.95 9.37
CA ALA A 72 7.11 4.37 9.27
C ALA A 72 5.84 4.66 8.48
N ILE A 73 5.21 5.81 8.77
CA ILE A 73 4.03 6.28 8.06
C ILE A 73 4.24 7.68 7.50
N CYS A 74 3.52 7.99 6.42
CA CYS A 74 3.55 9.30 5.80
C CYS A 74 2.86 10.35 6.70
N VAL A 75 3.15 11.62 6.43
CA VAL A 75 2.60 12.77 7.18
C VAL A 75 1.07 12.71 7.29
N LYS A 76 0.40 12.42 6.16
CA LYS A 76 -1.07 12.37 6.12
C LYS A 76 -1.64 11.28 7.02
N CYS A 77 -1.05 10.08 7.00
CA CYS A 77 -1.52 8.99 7.84
C CYS A 77 -1.27 9.27 9.32
N PHE A 78 -0.14 9.91 9.67
CA PHE A 78 0.14 10.30 11.04
C PHE A 78 -0.87 11.34 11.56
N GLN A 79 -1.21 12.35 10.75
CA GLN A 79 -2.17 13.39 11.13
C GLN A 79 -3.61 12.88 11.24
N GLU A 80 -3.99 11.90 10.41
CA GLU A 80 -5.32 11.29 10.40
C GLU A 80 -5.46 10.09 11.36
N GLY A 81 -4.36 9.65 11.98
CA GLY A 81 -4.32 8.65 13.04
C GLY A 81 -4.40 9.27 14.45
N ASP A 82 -4.47 8.42 15.46
CA ASP A 82 -4.42 8.84 16.86
C ASP A 82 -3.04 8.53 17.45
N HIS A 83 -2.18 9.55 17.49
CA HIS A 83 -0.79 9.45 17.98
C HIS A 83 -0.44 10.55 18.99
N ARG A 84 -1.42 11.32 19.48
CA ARG A 84 -1.18 12.58 20.24
C ARG A 84 -0.41 12.36 21.55
N ASN A 85 -0.51 11.16 22.11
CA ASN A 85 0.10 10.77 23.38
C ASN A 85 1.03 9.57 23.23
N HIS A 86 1.53 9.31 22.01
CA HIS A 86 2.47 8.23 21.77
C HIS A 86 3.92 8.74 21.75
N ASP A 87 4.88 7.85 21.97
CA ASP A 87 6.29 8.10 21.65
C ASP A 87 6.47 8.00 20.13
N TYR A 88 6.79 9.13 19.49
CA TYR A 88 7.08 9.18 18.07
C TYR A 88 8.22 10.14 17.75
N VAL A 89 8.82 9.92 16.59
CA VAL A 89 9.79 10.83 15.98
C VAL A 89 9.37 11.17 14.56
N MET A 90 9.61 12.42 14.20
CA MET A 90 9.58 12.87 12.81
C MET A 90 11.02 12.81 12.28
N TYR A 91 11.20 12.27 11.08
CA TYR A 91 12.50 12.19 10.44
C TYR A 91 12.41 12.51 8.95
N ARG A 92 13.55 12.86 8.35
CA ARG A 92 13.71 12.98 6.90
C ARG A 92 14.35 11.69 6.38
N SER A 93 13.73 11.05 5.40
CA SER A 93 14.25 9.79 4.84
C SER A 93 15.53 10.02 4.03
N GLU A 94 16.53 9.16 4.22
CA GLU A 94 17.79 9.17 3.46
C GLU A 94 17.83 8.13 2.33
N SER A 95 16.90 7.17 2.30
CA SER A 95 16.94 6.01 1.38
C SER A 95 15.59 5.69 0.73
N GLY A 96 14.59 6.57 0.87
CA GLY A 96 13.22 6.34 0.41
C GLY A 96 12.38 5.53 1.41
N GLY A 97 11.27 4.96 0.97
CA GLY A 97 10.40 4.11 1.77
C GLY A 97 8.93 4.15 1.33
N CYS A 98 8.10 3.33 1.97
CA CYS A 98 6.66 3.32 1.75
C CYS A 98 5.92 3.41 3.08
N CYS A 99 4.68 3.87 3.02
CA CYS A 99 3.85 4.02 4.21
C CYS A 99 3.33 2.67 4.70
N ASP A 100 3.56 2.36 5.97
CA ASP A 100 3.10 1.10 6.57
C ASP A 100 1.67 1.17 7.12
N CYS A 101 0.99 2.31 6.97
CA CYS A 101 -0.33 2.51 7.56
C CYS A 101 -1.34 1.56 6.91
N GLY A 102 -1.93 0.67 7.72
CA GLY A 102 -2.90 -0.33 7.27
C GLY A 102 -2.29 -1.71 6.98
N ASP A 103 -0.97 -1.86 6.97
CA ASP A 103 -0.33 -3.17 6.94
C ASP A 103 -0.17 -3.72 8.37
N PRO A 104 -0.92 -4.74 8.79
CA PRO A 104 -0.83 -5.30 10.14
C PRO A 104 0.51 -5.99 10.42
N SER A 105 1.31 -6.31 9.40
CA SER A 105 2.64 -6.87 9.58
C SER A 105 3.70 -5.82 9.94
N SER A 106 3.40 -4.55 9.69
CA SER A 106 4.35 -3.42 9.84
C SER A 106 3.81 -2.30 10.74
N TRP A 107 2.49 -2.21 10.94
CA TRP A 107 1.84 -1.17 11.73
C TRP A 107 0.68 -1.72 12.56
N ASN A 108 0.64 -1.36 13.85
CA ASN A 108 -0.45 -1.76 14.73
C ASN A 108 -1.79 -1.18 14.24
N PRO A 109 -2.84 -2.00 14.04
CA PRO A 109 -4.15 -1.53 13.58
C PRO A 109 -4.76 -0.44 14.47
N LYS A 110 -4.45 -0.40 15.77
CA LYS A 110 -4.90 0.68 16.67
C LYS A 110 -4.36 2.05 16.23
N GLY A 111 -3.14 2.09 15.72
CA GLY A 111 -2.48 3.29 15.19
C GLY A 111 -2.75 3.58 13.71
N ALA A 112 -3.61 2.80 13.02
CA ALA A 112 -3.96 3.07 11.64
C ALA A 112 -4.81 4.36 11.52
N CYS A 113 -4.57 5.14 10.48
CA CYS A 113 -5.38 6.33 10.20
C CYS A 113 -6.82 5.94 9.83
N LYS A 114 -7.76 6.89 9.92
CA LYS A 114 -9.18 6.65 9.62
C LYS A 114 -9.45 6.01 8.25
N ARG A 115 -8.61 6.28 7.25
CA ARG A 115 -8.77 5.76 5.88
C ARG A 115 -8.25 4.34 5.67
N HIS A 116 -7.30 3.89 6.49
CA HIS A 116 -6.64 2.58 6.31
C HIS A 116 -6.77 1.74 7.59
N ARG A 117 -7.81 1.98 8.37
CA ARG A 117 -8.16 1.15 9.52
C ARG A 117 -9.02 0.02 8.99
N HIS A 118 -8.54 -1.22 9.10
CA HIS A 118 -9.36 -2.40 8.86
C HIS A 118 -10.59 -2.32 9.76
N GLN A 119 -11.77 -2.30 9.15
CA GLN A 119 -13.00 -2.58 9.87
C GLN A 119 -13.01 -4.09 10.08
N ASP A 120 -12.87 -4.52 11.33
CA ASP A 120 -13.13 -5.92 11.65
C ASP A 120 -14.63 -6.16 11.35
N PRO A 121 -15.00 -7.08 10.45
CA PRO A 121 -16.41 -7.34 10.14
C PRO A 121 -17.24 -7.79 11.35
N LEU A 122 -16.59 -8.04 12.50
CA LEU A 122 -17.19 -8.53 13.74
C LEU A 122 -17.14 -7.52 14.91
N SER A 123 -16.73 -6.25 14.69
CA SER A 123 -16.74 -5.21 15.75
C SER A 123 -18.09 -4.55 15.97
#